data_AF-A0A8K0IL56-F1
#
_entry.id   AF-A0A8K0IL56-F1
#
_cell.length_a   1.000
_cell.length_b   1.000
_cell.length_c   1.000
_cell.angle_alpha   90.00
_cell.angle_beta   90.00
_cell.angle_gamma   90.00
#
_symmetry.space_group_name_H-M   'P 1'
#
loop_
_entity.id
_entity.type
_entity.pdbx_description
1 polymer ?
#
loop_
_entity_poly.entity_id
_entity_poly.type
_entity_poly.pdbx_seq_one_letter_code
_entity_poly.pdbx_strand_id
1 'polypeptide(L)'
;MATATEIGSLAARNQPSSGGDWAYLASSRRLDRALHGAPWPRRKPPAVGGGLVVRFVNTTETSEPAADHAGTFNGPVIPEMPNSSCALPLNNYSMEEMRVVSNPRRKTKIVCTIGPSTHTREMIWKLAEAGMNVARLNMSHGDHESHQKIIDLVKEYNAQSKGNVIAIMLDTKGPEVRSGDVPQPILLKEGQEFNFTIKRGVSSEHTVSVNYDDFVNDVEVGDIILVDGGMMSLVVRSKTVNTVKCEVVDGGELKSRRHLNVRGKSATLPSITEKDWEDIKFGVDNKVDYYAVSFVKDAKVVHELKDYLKSCNADIHVIVKIESADSIRNLHSIISASDGAMVARGDLGAELPIEEVPLLQEEIINSCRSMEKPVIVATNMLESMVNHPTPTRAEVSDITRAVQEGADAIMLSGETAHGKYPLKAVKVMHTVALRTESTQSTSNVHPILTPAVQSAAGEEFSQSHMSAMFASHTATMANTIGTPIIVFTQTGSMAKLLSHHRPSSTIFAFTNEERMKQRLALYHGVLPIHMKFSNDAEETFSRAMKCLLDGQYLKKGEYVTLVQSGIRSIWRQESTHHVQVREVLG
;
A
#
# COMPACT_ATOMS: atom_id res chain seq x y z
N MET A 1 4.29 -30.73 61.65
CA MET A 1 2.89 -31.13 61.89
C MET A 1 2.25 -31.22 60.51
N ALA A 2 2.39 -32.37 59.83
CA ALA A 2 1.48 -33.54 59.90
C ALA A 2 0.16 -33.21 59.19
N THR A 3 -0.34 -33.86 58.13
CA THR A 3 -0.26 -35.25 57.57
C THR A 3 -1.10 -35.18 56.26
N ALA A 4 -0.81 -35.71 55.07
CA ALA A 4 -0.41 -37.06 54.61
C ALA A 4 -1.40 -38.19 54.95
N THR A 5 -2.16 -38.67 53.94
CA THR A 5 -2.64 -40.07 53.72
C THR A 5 -3.65 -40.08 52.54
N GLU A 6 -3.84 -41.10 51.69
CA GLU A 6 -3.05 -42.16 51.04
C GLU A 6 -4.07 -43.14 50.37
N ILE A 7 -3.66 -43.76 49.24
CA ILE A 7 -3.98 -45.16 48.78
C ILE A 7 -5.46 -45.48 48.37
N GLY A 8 -5.80 -46.27 47.34
CA GLY A 8 -5.16 -47.17 46.37
C GLY A 8 -6.21 -47.60 45.31
N SER A 9 -5.90 -47.93 44.04
CA SER A 9 -5.19 -49.08 43.41
C SER A 9 -6.12 -50.21 42.88
N LEU A 10 -5.70 -50.78 41.73
CA LEU A 10 -6.03 -52.07 41.05
C LEU A 10 -6.95 -51.97 39.82
N ALA A 11 -6.44 -52.10 38.57
CA ALA A 11 -5.91 -53.27 37.81
C ALA A 11 -6.94 -53.64 36.69
N ALA A 12 -6.63 -54.13 35.48
CA ALA A 12 -5.49 -54.84 34.94
C ALA A 12 -5.49 -54.84 33.37
N ARG A 13 -4.29 -54.96 32.79
CA ARG A 13 -3.86 -55.84 31.66
C ARG A 13 -4.56 -55.80 30.29
N ASN A 14 -3.81 -55.44 29.24
CA ASN A 14 -3.13 -56.42 28.35
C ASN A 14 -2.30 -55.72 27.23
N GLN A 15 -1.01 -56.08 27.13
CA GLN A 15 -0.19 -56.07 25.90
C GLN A 15 -0.35 -57.44 25.18
N PRO A 16 0.05 -57.58 23.90
CA PRO A 16 1.45 -57.92 23.49
C PRO A 16 1.96 -56.97 22.37
N SER A 17 3.19 -56.45 22.35
CA SER A 17 4.55 -57.02 22.23
C SER A 17 4.96 -57.45 20.80
N SER A 18 5.81 -56.64 20.16
CA SER A 18 6.98 -56.98 19.31
C SER A 18 7.38 -55.69 18.56
N GLY A 19 8.57 -55.08 18.69
CA GLY A 19 9.90 -55.66 18.74
C GLY A 19 10.60 -55.37 17.40
N GLY A 20 11.56 -54.45 17.38
CA GLY A 20 12.36 -54.15 16.19
C GLY A 20 13.12 -52.82 16.24
N ASP A 21 14.27 -52.82 16.91
CA ASP A 21 15.37 -51.88 16.67
C ASP A 21 15.79 -51.91 15.19
N TRP A 22 16.27 -50.80 14.63
CA TRP A 22 17.53 -50.69 13.87
C TRP A 22 17.86 -49.22 13.58
N ALA A 23 19.07 -48.83 13.98
CA ALA A 23 19.77 -47.61 13.59
C ALA A 23 20.30 -47.70 12.15
N TYR A 24 20.84 -46.56 11.67
CA TYR A 24 21.65 -46.33 10.45
C TYR A 24 20.91 -46.00 9.13
N LEU A 25 21.02 -44.75 8.67
CA LEU A 25 22.03 -44.35 7.68
C LEU A 25 21.93 -42.84 7.33
N ALA A 26 22.98 -42.11 7.70
CA ALA A 26 23.40 -40.89 7.05
C ALA A 26 24.31 -41.23 5.86
N SER A 27 24.09 -40.63 4.70
CA SER A 27 25.06 -40.25 3.63
C SER A 27 24.27 -39.90 2.37
N SER A 28 24.53 -38.81 1.64
CA SER A 28 25.77 -38.35 1.01
C SER A 28 25.91 -36.82 1.19
N ARG A 29 27.03 -36.20 1.62
CA ARG A 29 28.40 -36.08 1.04
C ARG A 29 28.38 -35.78 -0.46
N ARG A 30 28.52 -34.50 -0.83
CA ARG A 30 29.74 -33.68 -0.97
C ARG A 30 30.14 -33.58 -2.45
N LEU A 31 30.12 -32.36 -2.96
CA LEU A 31 31.03 -31.87 -3.98
C LEU A 31 31.40 -30.42 -3.60
N ASP A 32 32.31 -30.31 -2.64
CA ASP A 32 33.19 -29.14 -2.52
C ASP A 32 34.45 -29.45 -3.33
N ARG A 33 34.74 -28.65 -4.35
CA ARG A 33 36.05 -27.96 -4.42
C ARG A 33 36.16 -26.99 -5.60
N ALA A 34 36.67 -25.84 -5.22
CA ALA A 34 37.55 -24.94 -5.95
C ALA A 34 36.92 -24.09 -7.06
N LEU A 35 36.88 -22.78 -6.82
CA LEU A 35 37.78 -21.84 -7.51
C LEU A 35 37.97 -20.58 -6.64
N HIS A 36 39.20 -20.39 -6.18
CA HIS A 36 39.69 -19.11 -5.65
C HIS A 36 39.87 -18.12 -6.80
N GLY A 37 39.49 -16.86 -6.55
CA GLY A 37 40.22 -15.66 -6.99
C GLY A 37 40.21 -15.29 -8.48
N ALA A 38 39.35 -14.34 -8.86
CA ALA A 38 39.70 -13.28 -9.81
C ALA A 38 38.75 -12.05 -9.65
N PRO A 39 39.27 -10.81 -9.61
CA PRO A 39 38.46 -9.61 -9.46
C PRO A 39 37.75 -9.25 -10.78
N TRP A 40 36.49 -8.81 -10.69
CA TRP A 40 35.71 -8.32 -11.82
C TRP A 40 36.40 -7.14 -12.54
N PRO A 41 36.54 -7.17 -13.88
CA PRO A 41 37.06 -6.03 -14.62
C PRO A 41 36.00 -4.93 -14.73
N ARG A 42 36.32 -3.74 -14.22
CA ARG A 42 35.58 -2.50 -14.46
C ARG A 42 35.46 -2.24 -15.96
N ARG A 43 34.24 -2.24 -16.50
CA ARG A 43 33.96 -1.73 -17.85
C ARG A 43 34.07 -0.21 -17.84
N LYS A 44 34.99 0.33 -18.64
CA LYS A 44 35.04 1.76 -19.01
C LYS A 44 33.88 2.09 -19.96
N PRO A 45 33.24 3.26 -19.85
CA PRO A 45 32.30 3.72 -20.86
C PRO A 45 33.05 4.19 -22.12
N PRO A 46 32.47 4.08 -23.32
CA PRO A 46 33.08 4.58 -24.54
C PRO A 46 32.97 6.11 -24.61
N ALA A 47 34.06 6.76 -25.00
CA ALA A 47 34.13 8.18 -25.31
C ALA A 47 34.08 8.39 -26.82
N VAL A 48 33.08 9.14 -27.30
CA VAL A 48 33.03 9.94 -28.54
C VAL A 48 31.90 10.97 -28.28
N GLY A 49 32.04 12.29 -28.33
CA GLY A 49 32.86 13.14 -29.19
C GLY A 49 31.95 13.80 -30.23
N GLY A 50 31.37 14.97 -29.92
CA GLY A 50 30.54 15.73 -30.87
C GLY A 50 29.72 16.83 -30.20
N GLY A 51 30.35 17.97 -29.90
CA GLY A 51 29.67 19.16 -29.40
C GLY A 51 28.96 19.92 -30.51
N LEU A 52 27.73 20.35 -30.24
CA LEU A 52 27.08 21.44 -30.97
C LEU A 52 26.67 22.53 -29.95
N VAL A 53 27.21 23.71 -30.20
CA VAL A 53 27.09 24.94 -29.41
C VAL A 53 25.67 25.50 -29.55
N VAL A 54 24.99 25.76 -28.43
CA VAL A 54 23.78 26.63 -28.39
C VAL A 54 24.14 27.89 -27.62
N ARG A 55 24.10 29.02 -28.32
CA ARG A 55 24.35 30.38 -27.81
C ARG A 55 23.24 30.80 -26.85
N PHE A 56 23.64 31.24 -25.65
CA PHE A 56 22.83 32.09 -24.79
C PHE A 56 22.94 33.54 -25.27
N VAL A 57 21.80 34.22 -25.42
CA VAL A 57 21.73 35.67 -25.59
C VAL A 57 21.09 36.26 -24.34
N ASN A 58 21.90 37.02 -23.61
CA ASN A 58 21.45 37.96 -22.58
C ASN A 58 20.94 39.23 -23.25
N THR A 59 19.84 39.79 -22.75
CA THR A 59 19.53 41.22 -22.90
C THR A 59 18.95 41.74 -21.59
N THR A 60 19.63 42.75 -21.06
CA THR A 60 19.35 43.56 -19.88
C THR A 60 18.49 44.78 -20.20
N GLU A 61 17.77 45.26 -19.17
CA GLU A 61 17.29 46.65 -18.93
C GLU A 61 16.16 47.18 -19.86
N THR A 62 15.12 47.94 -19.46
CA THR A 62 14.89 48.94 -18.39
C THR A 62 13.37 49.20 -18.21
N SER A 63 13.02 49.91 -17.13
CA SER A 63 11.72 50.28 -16.54
C SER A 63 10.85 51.39 -17.20
N GLU A 64 9.51 51.21 -17.12
CA GLU A 64 8.37 52.17 -16.91
C GLU A 64 8.05 53.35 -17.90
N PRO A 65 6.85 54.01 -17.88
CA PRO A 65 5.45 53.50 -18.01
C PRO A 65 4.50 54.40 -18.89
N ALA A 66 3.20 54.03 -18.97
CA ALA A 66 1.97 54.88 -19.10
C ALA A 66 1.13 54.98 -20.42
N ALA A 67 -0.18 54.66 -20.24
CA ALA A 67 -1.44 55.34 -20.63
C ALA A 67 -2.00 55.43 -22.09
N ASP A 68 -3.19 54.82 -22.24
CA ASP A 68 -4.50 55.29 -22.76
C ASP A 68 -4.80 55.82 -24.19
N HIS A 69 -5.99 55.36 -24.66
CA HIS A 69 -7.01 55.97 -25.55
C HIS A 69 -7.18 55.56 -27.04
N ALA A 70 -8.25 54.77 -27.26
CA ALA A 70 -9.39 54.89 -28.20
C ALA A 70 -9.33 55.72 -29.52
N GLY A 71 -9.94 55.19 -30.60
CA GLY A 71 -10.56 56.03 -31.64
C GLY A 71 -10.66 55.46 -33.08
N THR A 72 -11.89 55.15 -33.49
CA THR A 72 -12.49 54.70 -34.76
C THR A 72 -12.33 55.52 -36.09
N PHE A 73 -12.48 54.80 -37.22
CA PHE A 73 -13.30 55.04 -38.46
C PHE A 73 -12.70 55.51 -39.84
N ASN A 74 -13.11 54.73 -40.88
CA ASN A 74 -13.45 55.01 -42.31
C ASN A 74 -12.42 54.88 -43.48
N GLY A 75 -12.78 54.02 -44.48
CA GLY A 75 -12.08 53.70 -45.76
C GLY A 75 -12.35 54.68 -46.93
N PRO A 76 -11.99 54.37 -48.23
CA PRO A 76 -12.77 53.43 -49.08
C PRO A 76 -12.07 52.70 -50.29
N VAL A 77 -12.78 51.67 -50.82
CA VAL A 77 -12.95 51.15 -52.23
C VAL A 77 -11.89 50.26 -52.96
N ILE A 78 -12.46 49.28 -53.70
CA ILE A 78 -12.02 47.97 -54.25
C ILE A 78 -11.62 48.05 -55.75
N PRO A 79 -11.05 47.02 -56.43
CA PRO A 79 -11.84 45.87 -56.96
C PRO A 79 -11.23 44.44 -56.82
N GLU A 80 -12.17 43.49 -56.70
CA GLU A 80 -12.20 42.00 -56.75
C GLU A 80 -11.35 41.29 -57.83
N MET A 81 -10.98 39.99 -57.86
CA MET A 81 -11.20 38.67 -57.18
C MET A 81 -10.20 37.67 -57.87
N PRO A 82 -10.05 36.34 -57.56
CA PRO A 82 -10.81 35.48 -56.66
C PRO A 82 -9.99 34.65 -55.63
N ASN A 83 -10.72 34.19 -54.62
CA ASN A 83 -10.27 33.44 -53.45
C ASN A 83 -9.83 31.99 -53.75
N SER A 84 -8.63 31.65 -53.30
CA SER A 84 -8.21 30.29 -52.96
C SER A 84 -7.30 30.36 -51.73
N SER A 85 -7.88 30.27 -50.53
CA SER A 85 -7.10 30.08 -49.30
C SER A 85 -7.55 28.81 -48.58
N CYS A 86 -6.56 27.92 -48.49
CA CYS A 86 -6.50 26.74 -47.67
C CYS A 86 -6.87 27.08 -46.21
N ALA A 87 -8.04 26.62 -45.76
CA ALA A 87 -8.42 26.61 -44.37
C ALA A 87 -8.13 25.22 -43.80
N LEU A 88 -7.20 25.15 -42.86
CA LEU A 88 -6.99 23.99 -41.99
C LEU A 88 -8.30 23.72 -41.22
N PRO A 89 -8.79 22.47 -41.14
CA PRO A 89 -10.00 22.21 -40.38
C PRO A 89 -9.74 22.48 -38.89
N LEU A 90 -10.43 23.49 -38.36
CA LEU A 90 -10.72 23.57 -36.94
C LEU A 90 -11.52 22.31 -36.60
N ASN A 91 -10.86 21.36 -35.94
CA ASN A 91 -11.55 20.23 -35.33
C ASN A 91 -12.51 20.77 -34.27
N ASN A 92 -13.77 20.90 -34.66
CA ASN A 92 -14.90 20.90 -33.74
C ASN A 92 -14.82 19.59 -32.95
N TYR A 93 -14.33 19.66 -31.71
CA TYR A 93 -14.56 18.61 -30.73
C TYR A 93 -16.06 18.63 -30.39
N SER A 94 -16.88 17.92 -31.17
CA SER A 94 -18.20 17.53 -30.71
C SER A 94 -18.01 16.53 -29.58
N MET A 95 -18.50 16.89 -28.40
CA MET A 95 -18.34 16.12 -27.17
C MET A 95 -19.37 14.97 -27.06
N GLU A 96 -19.90 14.48 -28.19
CA GLU A 96 -21.11 13.64 -28.21
C GLU A 96 -20.99 12.29 -28.94
N GLU A 97 -19.82 11.93 -29.49
CA GLU A 97 -19.67 10.62 -30.14
C GLU A 97 -18.47 9.84 -29.60
N MET A 98 -18.62 9.33 -28.38
CA MET A 98 -17.87 8.14 -27.95
C MET A 98 -18.83 7.15 -27.28
N ARG A 99 -18.91 5.98 -27.91
CA ARG A 99 -19.81 4.87 -27.64
C ARG A 99 -19.70 4.36 -26.19
N VAL A 100 -20.86 4.10 -25.58
CA VAL A 100 -21.12 3.34 -24.33
C VAL A 100 -19.93 3.24 -23.38
N VAL A 101 -19.72 4.26 -22.54
CA VAL A 101 -18.82 4.15 -21.40
C VAL A 101 -19.68 4.09 -20.14
N SER A 102 -19.75 2.90 -19.54
CA SER A 102 -20.16 2.70 -18.16
C SER A 102 -19.51 3.76 -17.27
N ASN A 103 -20.30 4.42 -16.41
CA ASN A 103 -19.86 5.49 -15.50
C ASN A 103 -18.44 5.18 -14.94
N PRO A 104 -17.40 6.00 -15.21
CA PRO A 104 -16.03 5.62 -14.90
C PRO A 104 -15.88 5.42 -13.39
N ARG A 105 -15.58 4.19 -12.98
CA ARG A 105 -15.34 3.85 -11.56
C ARG A 105 -13.86 3.97 -11.25
N ARG A 106 -13.56 4.59 -10.11
CA ARG A 106 -12.20 4.67 -9.58
C ARG A 106 -11.66 3.27 -9.29
N LYS A 107 -10.43 3.01 -9.70
CA LYS A 107 -9.76 1.72 -9.56
C LYS A 107 -8.81 1.68 -8.36
N THR A 108 -8.03 2.73 -8.15
CA THR A 108 -7.16 2.91 -6.98
C THR A 108 -8.02 2.91 -5.73
N LYS A 109 -7.59 2.20 -4.69
CA LYS A 109 -8.35 2.06 -3.45
C LYS A 109 -8.00 3.18 -2.48
N ILE A 110 -8.93 3.49 -1.57
CA ILE A 110 -8.69 4.47 -0.51
C ILE A 110 -8.74 3.75 0.84
N VAL A 111 -7.64 3.87 1.57
CA VAL A 111 -7.53 3.49 2.98
C VAL A 111 -7.78 4.73 3.83
N CYS A 112 -8.74 4.66 4.75
CA CYS A 112 -9.01 5.75 5.69
C CYS A 112 -8.71 5.27 7.11
N THR A 113 -7.91 6.03 7.84
CA THR A 113 -7.74 5.82 9.28
C THR A 113 -8.99 6.31 10.01
N ILE A 114 -9.61 5.43 10.80
CA ILE A 114 -10.79 5.78 11.61
C ILE A 114 -10.32 6.29 12.97
N GLY A 115 -10.90 7.40 13.42
CA GLY A 115 -10.53 8.03 14.68
C GLY A 115 -11.63 8.92 15.24
N PRO A 116 -11.31 9.82 16.18
CA PRO A 116 -12.30 10.68 16.84
C PRO A 116 -13.25 11.42 15.89
N SER A 117 -12.76 11.89 14.73
CA SER A 117 -13.59 12.60 13.74
C SER A 117 -14.52 11.68 12.93
N THR A 118 -14.31 10.36 12.96
CA THR A 118 -14.90 9.41 11.99
C THR A 118 -15.42 8.10 12.57
N HIS A 119 -15.34 7.89 13.89
CA HIS A 119 -15.73 6.65 14.55
C HIS A 119 -17.26 6.41 14.67
N THR A 120 -18.12 7.39 14.33
CA THR A 120 -19.57 7.21 14.43
C THR A 120 -20.13 6.45 13.22
N ARG A 121 -21.27 5.79 13.42
CA ARG A 121 -22.01 5.08 12.36
C ARG A 121 -22.22 5.99 11.14
N GLU A 122 -22.78 7.17 11.34
CA GLU A 122 -23.12 8.10 10.26
C GLU A 122 -21.90 8.49 9.46
N MET A 123 -20.75 8.66 10.13
CA MET A 123 -19.53 9.04 9.43
C MET A 123 -18.91 7.86 8.67
N ILE A 124 -18.91 6.65 9.23
CA ILE A 124 -18.44 5.46 8.52
C ILE A 124 -19.23 5.25 7.22
N TRP A 125 -20.56 5.39 7.27
CA TRP A 125 -21.41 5.31 6.07
C TRP A 125 -21.06 6.40 5.05
N LYS A 126 -20.93 7.66 5.49
CA LYS A 126 -20.55 8.78 4.62
C LYS A 126 -19.17 8.58 3.98
N LEU A 127 -18.20 8.04 4.72
CA LEU A 127 -16.88 7.70 4.19
C LEU A 127 -16.96 6.58 3.16
N ALA A 128 -17.76 5.55 3.43
CA ALA A 128 -18.01 4.44 2.51
C ALA A 128 -18.59 4.94 1.19
N GLU A 129 -19.62 5.80 1.26
CA GLU A 129 -20.27 6.42 0.10
C GLU A 129 -19.34 7.37 -0.66
N ALA A 130 -18.47 8.09 0.04
CA ALA A 130 -17.44 8.93 -0.58
C ALA A 130 -16.30 8.12 -1.24
N GLY A 131 -16.25 6.81 -1.01
CA GLY A 131 -15.35 5.89 -1.70
C GLY A 131 -14.23 5.32 -0.83
N MET A 132 -14.38 5.23 0.49
CA MET A 132 -13.50 4.42 1.34
C MET A 132 -13.61 2.93 0.98
N ASN A 133 -12.48 2.23 0.92
CA ASN A 133 -12.41 0.77 0.68
C ASN A 133 -11.82 0.00 1.86
N VAL A 134 -10.99 0.64 2.67
CA VAL A 134 -10.37 0.01 3.84
C VAL A 134 -10.50 0.96 5.04
N ALA A 135 -11.04 0.46 6.14
CA ALA A 135 -11.01 1.11 7.43
C ALA A 135 -9.75 0.66 8.19
N ARG A 136 -8.81 1.58 8.38
CA ARG A 136 -7.57 1.36 9.14
C ARG A 136 -7.79 1.73 10.61
N LEU A 137 -7.42 0.81 11.50
CA LEU A 137 -7.42 0.96 12.95
C LEU A 137 -5.98 1.05 13.42
N ASN A 138 -5.57 2.23 13.92
CA ASN A 138 -4.20 2.47 14.36
C ASN A 138 -4.06 2.10 15.85
N MET A 139 -3.33 1.01 16.15
CA MET A 139 -3.18 0.49 17.52
C MET A 139 -2.17 1.25 18.38
N SER A 140 -1.48 2.25 17.83
CA SER A 140 -0.74 3.24 18.61
C SER A 140 -1.68 4.15 19.43
N HIS A 141 -2.97 4.19 19.08
CA HIS A 141 -4.00 4.98 19.75
C HIS A 141 -5.27 4.17 20.01
N GLY A 142 -6.00 4.52 21.06
CA GLY A 142 -7.20 3.79 21.46
C GLY A 142 -6.90 2.45 22.12
N ASP A 143 -7.95 1.82 22.61
CA ASP A 143 -7.94 0.51 23.26
C ASP A 143 -8.76 -0.50 22.44
N HIS A 144 -8.74 -1.77 22.84
CA HIS A 144 -9.50 -2.81 22.15
C HIS A 144 -11.01 -2.57 22.18
N GLU A 145 -11.55 -1.94 23.23
CA GLU A 145 -12.99 -1.66 23.33
C GLU A 145 -13.44 -0.62 22.30
N SER A 146 -12.69 0.47 22.15
CA SER A 146 -12.99 1.50 21.14
C SER A 146 -12.83 0.97 19.72
N HIS A 147 -11.79 0.18 19.45
CA HIS A 147 -11.61 -0.46 18.14
C HIS A 147 -12.68 -1.53 17.85
N GLN A 148 -13.16 -2.26 18.86
CA GLN A 148 -14.26 -3.23 18.71
C GLN A 148 -15.52 -2.56 18.17
N LYS A 149 -15.89 -1.40 18.72
CA LYS A 149 -17.07 -0.63 18.25
C LYS A 149 -16.95 -0.27 16.77
N ILE A 150 -15.77 0.11 16.31
CA ILE A 150 -15.53 0.44 14.91
C ILE A 150 -15.64 -0.81 14.03
N ILE A 151 -15.04 -1.93 14.46
CA ILE A 151 -15.12 -3.22 13.76
C ILE A 151 -16.58 -3.65 13.59
N ASP A 152 -17.38 -3.55 14.64
CA ASP A 152 -18.79 -3.94 14.63
C ASP A 152 -19.60 -3.07 13.65
N LEU A 153 -19.37 -1.75 13.63
CA LEU A 153 -20.00 -0.83 12.69
C LEU A 153 -19.63 -1.12 11.23
N VAL A 154 -18.36 -1.43 10.95
CA VAL A 154 -17.91 -1.77 9.59
C VAL A 154 -18.50 -3.11 9.15
N LYS A 155 -18.57 -4.11 10.05
CA LYS A 155 -19.24 -5.40 9.77
C LYS A 155 -20.73 -5.19 9.51
N GLU A 156 -21.38 -4.33 10.28
CA GLU A 156 -22.78 -3.98 10.07
C GLU A 156 -23.01 -3.32 8.70
N TYR A 157 -22.16 -2.35 8.34
CA TYR A 157 -22.21 -1.73 7.01
C TYR A 157 -22.09 -2.79 5.90
N ASN A 158 -21.11 -3.69 6.01
CA ASN A 158 -20.87 -4.74 5.03
C ASN A 158 -22.04 -5.74 4.91
N ALA A 159 -22.79 -5.98 5.99
CA ALA A 159 -23.97 -6.84 5.97
C ALA A 159 -25.18 -6.20 5.27
N GLN A 160 -25.27 -4.87 5.28
CA GLN A 160 -26.38 -4.11 4.68
C GLN A 160 -26.07 -3.66 3.24
N SER A 161 -24.81 -3.37 2.95
CA SER A 161 -24.39 -2.81 1.66
C SER A 161 -24.25 -3.88 0.58
N LYS A 162 -24.92 -3.65 -0.56
CA LYS A 162 -24.85 -4.52 -1.75
C LYS A 162 -23.82 -4.05 -2.78
N GLY A 163 -23.42 -2.77 -2.75
CA GLY A 163 -22.62 -2.15 -3.83
C GLY A 163 -21.20 -1.72 -3.45
N ASN A 164 -20.88 -1.68 -2.16
CA ASN A 164 -19.54 -1.39 -1.65
C ASN A 164 -19.20 -2.33 -0.50
N VAL A 165 -17.92 -2.65 -0.36
CA VAL A 165 -17.39 -3.44 0.75
C VAL A 165 -16.20 -2.71 1.34
N ILE A 166 -16.11 -2.73 2.67
CA ILE A 166 -15.00 -2.14 3.41
C ILE A 166 -14.20 -3.26 4.07
N ALA A 167 -12.91 -3.35 3.74
CA ALA A 167 -11.99 -4.20 4.47
C ALA A 167 -11.57 -3.54 5.80
N ILE A 168 -11.22 -4.36 6.78
CA ILE A 168 -10.71 -3.91 8.08
C ILE A 168 -9.21 -4.19 8.14
N MET A 169 -8.41 -3.16 8.41
CA MET A 169 -6.97 -3.25 8.56
C MET A 169 -6.57 -2.82 9.97
N LEU A 170 -5.87 -3.69 10.69
CA LEU A 170 -5.29 -3.38 11.99
C LEU A 170 -3.82 -3.03 11.81
N ASP A 171 -3.44 -1.81 12.18
CA ASP A 171 -2.07 -1.31 12.08
C ASP A 171 -1.38 -1.39 13.44
N THR A 172 -0.35 -2.22 13.53
CA THR A 172 0.41 -2.49 14.76
C THR A 172 1.18 -1.25 15.21
N LYS A 173 1.39 -1.12 16.50
CA LYS A 173 2.17 0.01 17.04
C LYS A 173 3.65 -0.13 16.66
N GLY A 174 4.20 -1.33 16.82
CA GLY A 174 5.62 -1.60 16.61
C GLY A 174 6.53 -1.00 17.69
N PRO A 175 7.85 -1.19 17.55
CA PRO A 175 8.84 -0.67 18.47
C PRO A 175 9.06 0.84 18.28
N GLU A 176 8.65 1.64 19.26
CA GLU A 176 8.87 3.09 19.25
C GLU A 176 9.83 3.51 20.37
N VAL A 177 10.90 4.21 20.00
CA VAL A 177 11.77 4.89 20.96
C VAL A 177 11.19 6.27 21.25
N ARG A 178 10.97 6.59 22.51
CA ARG A 178 10.36 7.84 22.94
C ARG A 178 11.14 8.51 24.06
N SER A 179 11.12 9.84 24.06
CA SER A 179 11.59 10.62 25.19
C SER A 179 10.71 10.39 26.44
N GLY A 180 11.26 10.69 27.60
CA GLY A 180 10.56 10.62 28.89
C GLY A 180 9.52 11.72 29.04
N ASP A 181 8.86 11.68 30.20
CA ASP A 181 7.95 12.75 30.60
C ASP A 181 8.75 14.00 31.03
N VAL A 182 8.37 15.16 30.50
CA VAL A 182 8.91 16.46 30.92
C VAL A 182 7.84 17.22 31.71
N PRO A 183 8.17 17.87 32.84
CA PRO A 183 7.19 18.62 33.64
C PRO A 183 6.55 19.78 32.88
N GLN A 184 7.34 20.43 32.04
CA GLN A 184 6.93 21.50 31.14
C GLN A 184 7.67 21.34 29.82
N PRO A 185 7.12 21.85 28.70
CA PRO A 185 7.83 21.86 27.43
C PRO A 185 9.19 22.55 27.56
N ILE A 186 10.23 21.91 27.01
CA ILE A 186 11.61 22.42 27.05
C ILE A 186 11.91 23.06 25.69
N LEU A 187 12.25 24.35 25.69
CA LEU A 187 12.66 25.05 24.47
C LEU A 187 14.13 24.78 24.18
N LEU A 188 14.39 24.03 23.11
CA LEU A 188 15.73 23.72 22.66
C LEU A 188 16.23 24.78 21.67
N LYS A 189 17.40 25.38 21.95
CA LYS A 189 18.06 26.36 21.07
C LYS A 189 19.23 25.73 20.33
N GLU A 190 19.45 26.17 19.10
CA GLU A 190 20.61 25.76 18.30
C GLU A 190 21.94 25.98 19.04
N GLY A 191 22.86 25.02 18.92
CA GLY A 191 24.18 25.02 19.55
C GLY A 191 24.20 24.67 21.04
N GLN A 192 23.05 24.51 21.70
CA GLN A 192 23.02 24.14 23.12
C GLN A 192 23.30 22.65 23.34
N GLU A 193 23.86 22.30 24.49
CA GLU A 193 23.97 20.89 24.92
C GLU A 193 22.60 20.38 25.42
N PHE A 194 22.20 19.21 24.95
CA PHE A 194 21.05 18.48 25.48
C PHE A 194 21.29 16.97 25.45
N ASN A 195 20.88 16.28 26.52
CA ASN A 195 21.28 14.91 26.76
C ASN A 195 20.08 13.96 26.83
N PHE A 196 20.26 12.74 26.32
CA PHE A 196 19.30 11.64 26.44
C PHE A 196 19.87 10.55 27.33
N THR A 197 19.11 10.08 28.32
CA THR A 197 19.59 9.06 29.27
C THR A 197 18.65 7.87 29.40
N ILE A 198 19.20 6.67 29.58
CA ILE A 198 18.39 5.46 29.85
C ILE A 198 17.95 5.36 31.31
N LYS A 199 18.40 6.28 32.18
CA LYS A 199 17.96 6.36 33.56
C LYS A 199 16.50 6.83 33.63
N ARG A 200 15.60 5.91 34.00
CA ARG A 200 14.15 6.14 34.07
C ARG A 200 13.80 7.30 35.02
N GLY A 201 12.83 8.12 34.62
CA GLY A 201 12.32 9.23 35.44
C GLY A 201 13.19 10.48 35.47
N VAL A 202 14.36 10.48 34.81
CA VAL A 202 15.17 11.69 34.70
C VAL A 202 14.50 12.67 33.74
N SER A 203 14.28 13.89 34.22
CA SER A 203 13.91 15.05 33.42
C SER A 203 14.46 16.32 34.07
N SER A 204 15.27 17.06 33.33
CA SER A 204 15.82 18.37 33.69
C SER A 204 15.85 19.27 32.44
N GLU A 205 16.22 20.54 32.60
CA GLU A 205 16.36 21.49 31.49
C GLU A 205 17.35 21.03 30.40
N HIS A 206 18.30 20.17 30.76
CA HIS A 206 19.38 19.72 29.86
C HIS A 206 19.38 18.20 29.63
N THR A 207 18.46 17.44 30.21
CA THR A 207 18.47 15.98 30.11
C THR A 207 17.08 15.39 30.21
N VAL A 208 16.73 14.50 29.29
CA VAL A 208 15.50 13.72 29.36
C VAL A 208 15.80 12.23 29.29
N SER A 209 14.99 11.43 29.98
CA SER A 209 15.07 9.98 29.88
C SER A 209 14.60 9.48 28.51
N VAL A 210 14.98 8.25 28.14
CA VAL A 210 14.51 7.54 26.94
C VAL A 210 13.87 6.24 27.40
N ASN A 211 12.81 5.80 26.71
CA ASN A 211 12.04 4.62 27.11
C ASN A 211 12.71 3.27 26.74
N TYR A 212 13.93 3.28 26.23
CA TYR A 212 14.63 2.15 25.63
C TYR A 212 16.04 2.02 26.20
N ASP A 213 16.34 0.90 26.86
CA ASP A 213 17.55 0.74 27.65
C ASP A 213 18.82 0.56 26.80
N ASP A 214 18.69 0.01 25.59
CA ASP A 214 19.81 -0.16 24.66
C ASP A 214 20.06 1.06 23.75
N PHE A 215 19.36 2.19 24.00
CA PHE A 215 19.48 3.40 23.19
C PHE A 215 20.94 3.91 23.07
N VAL A 216 21.73 3.81 24.14
CA VAL A 216 23.14 4.25 24.15
C VAL A 216 24.01 3.37 23.23
N ASN A 217 23.66 2.09 23.10
CA ASN A 217 24.40 1.11 22.29
C ASN A 217 24.08 1.25 20.81
N ASP A 218 22.86 1.68 20.47
CA ASP A 218 22.41 1.88 19.09
C ASP A 218 22.89 3.19 18.47
N VAL A 219 23.54 4.05 19.26
CA VAL A 219 23.98 5.39 18.87
C VAL A 219 25.51 5.51 18.91
N GLU A 220 26.07 6.16 17.89
CA GLU A 220 27.49 6.47 17.74
C GLU A 220 27.76 7.97 17.68
N VAL A 221 28.99 8.37 17.98
CA VAL A 221 29.43 9.77 17.87
C VAL A 221 29.33 10.21 16.41
N GLY A 222 28.68 11.36 16.17
CA GLY A 222 28.40 11.87 14.84
C GLY A 222 27.01 11.50 14.29
N ASP A 223 26.29 10.58 14.94
CA ASP A 223 24.90 10.29 14.56
C ASP A 223 24.00 11.51 14.78
N ILE A 224 22.91 11.56 14.02
CA ILE A 224 21.85 12.57 14.16
C ILE A 224 20.64 11.91 14.80
N ILE A 225 20.26 12.38 15.99
CA ILE A 225 19.01 12.04 16.66
C ILE A 225 17.96 13.03 16.20
N LEU A 226 16.85 12.48 15.70
CA LEU A 226 15.70 13.24 15.24
C LEU A 226 14.57 13.09 16.24
N VAL A 227 13.85 14.19 16.48
CA VAL A 227 12.65 14.19 17.32
C VAL A 227 11.42 14.47 16.47
N ASP A 228 10.37 13.67 16.66
CA ASP A 228 9.08 13.75 15.94
C ASP A 228 9.27 13.88 14.42
N GLY A 229 10.05 12.98 13.81
CA GLY A 229 10.25 12.96 12.35
C GLY A 229 11.12 14.10 11.81
N GLY A 230 11.98 14.68 12.66
CA GLY A 230 12.93 15.72 12.26
C GLY A 230 12.45 17.15 12.50
N MET A 231 11.39 17.35 13.30
CA MET A 231 11.00 18.68 13.79
C MET A 231 12.10 19.31 14.66
N MET A 232 12.93 18.48 15.29
CA MET A 232 14.18 18.88 15.94
C MET A 232 15.24 17.85 15.60
N SER A 233 16.49 18.29 15.58
CA SER A 233 17.63 17.42 15.31
C SER A 233 18.79 17.73 16.25
N LEU A 234 19.47 16.69 16.72
CA LEU A 234 20.60 16.80 17.63
C LEU A 234 21.73 15.90 17.13
N VAL A 235 22.96 16.43 17.11
CA VAL A 235 24.15 15.66 16.75
C VAL A 235 24.80 15.09 18.00
N VAL A 236 25.14 13.81 17.96
CA VAL A 236 25.77 13.11 19.08
C VAL A 236 27.24 13.52 19.16
N ARG A 237 27.62 14.13 20.29
CA ARG A 237 29.00 14.58 20.55
C ARG A 237 29.82 13.59 21.35
N SER A 238 29.20 12.93 22.34
CA SER A 238 29.85 11.89 23.14
C SER A 238 28.81 10.98 23.81
N LYS A 239 29.25 9.81 24.28
CA LYS A 239 28.41 8.90 25.06
C LYS A 239 29.11 8.45 26.34
N THR A 240 28.32 8.24 27.38
CA THR A 240 28.71 7.54 28.61
C THR A 240 27.99 6.20 28.67
N VAL A 241 28.14 5.44 29.75
CA VAL A 241 27.43 4.15 29.93
C VAL A 241 25.89 4.32 29.85
N ASN A 242 25.34 5.45 30.31
CA ASN A 242 23.89 5.63 30.47
C ASN A 242 23.32 6.87 29.78
N THR A 243 24.16 7.68 29.14
CA THR A 243 23.76 9.01 28.65
C THR A 243 24.46 9.31 27.33
N VAL A 244 23.67 9.69 26.34
CA VAL A 244 24.10 10.24 25.06
C VAL A 244 24.10 11.76 25.17
N LYS A 245 25.25 12.38 24.94
CA LYS A 245 25.39 13.84 24.95
C LYS A 245 25.31 14.40 23.54
N CYS A 246 24.41 15.35 23.35
CA CYS A 246 24.11 15.88 22.04
C CYS A 246 24.24 17.40 22.03
N GLU A 247 24.47 17.94 20.85
CA GLU A 247 24.35 19.36 20.55
C GLU A 247 23.14 19.56 19.65
N VAL A 248 22.28 20.51 19.98
CA VAL A 248 21.09 20.82 19.19
C VAL A 248 21.52 21.47 17.88
N VAL A 249 21.11 20.86 16.77
CA VAL A 249 21.32 21.40 15.41
C VAL A 249 20.07 22.19 15.04
N ASP A 250 18.92 21.53 15.00
CA ASP A 250 17.62 22.19 14.79
C ASP A 250 16.85 22.24 16.11
N GLY A 251 16.66 23.45 16.63
CA GLY A 251 15.94 23.72 17.87
C GLY A 251 14.41 23.59 17.75
N GLY A 252 13.72 23.59 18.88
CA GLY A 252 12.27 23.47 18.93
C GLY A 252 11.73 23.20 20.33
N GLU A 253 10.43 22.93 20.44
CA GLU A 253 9.76 22.69 21.72
C GLU A 253 9.62 21.18 22.00
N LEU A 254 10.45 20.64 22.89
CA LEU A 254 10.38 19.24 23.32
C LEU A 254 9.28 19.06 24.37
N LYS A 255 8.28 18.22 24.06
CA LYS A 255 7.24 17.79 25.03
C LYS A 255 7.45 16.34 25.46
N SER A 256 6.58 15.83 26.31
CA SER A 256 6.67 14.47 26.82
C SER A 256 6.47 13.44 25.70
N ARG A 257 7.18 12.31 25.78
CA ARG A 257 6.93 11.10 24.97
C ARG A 257 7.03 11.33 23.46
N ARG A 258 7.94 12.22 23.03
CA ARG A 258 8.22 12.46 21.61
C ARG A 258 8.96 11.29 20.99
N HIS A 259 8.68 11.03 19.72
CA HIS A 259 9.33 9.96 18.98
C HIS A 259 10.80 10.33 18.75
N LEU A 260 11.72 9.40 18.98
CA LEU A 260 13.14 9.54 18.72
C LEU A 260 13.55 8.55 17.62
N ASN A 261 14.23 9.06 16.59
CA ASN A 261 14.81 8.24 15.52
C ASN A 261 16.30 8.56 15.41
N VAL A 262 17.10 7.57 15.00
CA VAL A 262 18.52 7.78 14.69
C VAL A 262 18.65 7.72 13.19
N ARG A 263 19.09 8.80 12.54
CA ARG A 263 19.14 8.85 11.07
C ARG A 263 20.05 7.74 10.52
N GLY A 264 19.53 6.97 9.58
CA GLY A 264 20.22 5.86 8.90
C GLY A 264 20.34 4.57 9.73
N LYS A 265 19.73 4.51 10.92
CA LYS A 265 19.81 3.37 11.83
C LYS A 265 18.44 3.05 12.42
N SER A 266 18.17 1.76 12.58
CA SER A 266 16.96 1.28 13.23
C SER A 266 17.32 0.76 14.63
N ALA A 267 16.48 1.06 15.63
CA ALA A 267 16.71 0.61 17.01
C ALA A 267 16.73 -0.92 17.09
N THR A 268 17.53 -1.56 17.91
CA THR A 268 17.65 -3.02 18.07
C THR A 268 16.46 -3.67 18.82
N LEU A 269 15.27 -3.06 18.73
CA LEU A 269 14.03 -3.59 19.27
C LEU A 269 13.38 -4.63 18.34
N PRO A 270 12.64 -5.62 18.88
CA PRO A 270 11.86 -6.53 18.05
C PRO A 270 10.76 -5.77 17.28
N SER A 271 10.53 -6.14 16.02
CA SER A 271 9.49 -5.51 15.18
C SER A 271 8.06 -5.77 15.68
N ILE A 272 7.81 -6.88 16.38
CA ILE A 272 6.53 -7.18 17.03
C ILE A 272 6.76 -7.21 18.53
N THR A 273 6.18 -6.24 19.24
CA THR A 273 6.27 -6.14 20.70
C THR A 273 5.25 -7.06 21.39
N GLU A 274 5.37 -7.24 22.71
CA GLU A 274 4.37 -7.99 23.50
C GLU A 274 2.96 -7.40 23.33
N LYS A 275 2.84 -6.07 23.33
CA LYS A 275 1.57 -5.38 23.05
C LYS A 275 1.07 -5.69 21.64
N ASP A 276 1.95 -5.67 20.63
CA ASP A 276 1.52 -5.98 19.27
C ASP A 276 0.99 -7.42 19.17
N TRP A 277 1.54 -8.37 19.92
CA TRP A 277 0.99 -9.73 20.00
C TRP A 277 -0.41 -9.78 20.62
N GLU A 278 -0.71 -8.93 21.60
CA GLU A 278 -2.07 -8.76 22.14
C GLU A 278 -3.02 -8.17 21.10
N ASP A 279 -2.58 -7.13 20.39
CA ASP A 279 -3.35 -6.51 19.31
C ASP A 279 -3.60 -7.49 18.14
N ILE A 280 -2.60 -8.32 17.81
CA ILE A 280 -2.72 -9.39 16.81
C ILE A 280 -3.77 -10.41 17.26
N LYS A 281 -3.74 -10.89 18.51
CA LYS A 281 -4.77 -11.81 19.04
C LYS A 281 -6.18 -11.20 18.93
N PHE A 282 -6.33 -9.95 19.34
CA PHE A 282 -7.57 -9.20 19.19
C PHE A 282 -8.07 -9.14 17.73
N GLY A 283 -7.16 -8.91 16.78
CA GLY A 283 -7.48 -8.93 15.35
C GLY A 283 -7.90 -10.31 14.83
N VAL A 284 -7.29 -11.40 15.32
CA VAL A 284 -7.65 -12.78 14.97
C VAL A 284 -9.06 -13.11 15.45
N ASP A 285 -9.36 -12.80 16.71
CA ASP A 285 -10.70 -12.99 17.30
C ASP A 285 -11.77 -12.23 16.53
N ASN A 286 -11.41 -11.03 16.07
CA ASN A 286 -12.29 -10.18 15.27
C ASN A 286 -12.32 -10.51 13.77
N LYS A 287 -11.47 -11.41 13.28
CA LYS A 287 -11.38 -11.78 11.87
C LYS A 287 -11.19 -10.56 10.96
N VAL A 288 -10.24 -9.69 11.32
CA VAL A 288 -9.84 -8.57 10.46
C VAL A 288 -9.26 -9.08 9.14
N ASP A 289 -9.22 -8.24 8.10
CA ASP A 289 -8.79 -8.68 6.77
C ASP A 289 -7.28 -8.55 6.57
N TYR A 290 -6.68 -7.54 7.21
CA TYR A 290 -5.27 -7.17 7.05
C TYR A 290 -4.62 -6.79 8.37
N TYR A 291 -3.36 -7.17 8.54
CA TYR A 291 -2.42 -6.50 9.43
C TYR A 291 -1.50 -5.57 8.64
N ALA A 292 -1.34 -4.33 9.09
CA ALA A 292 -0.22 -3.48 8.70
C ALA A 292 0.85 -3.58 9.80
N VAL A 293 2.01 -4.16 9.48
CA VAL A 293 3.06 -4.45 10.46
C VAL A 293 4.14 -3.39 10.41
N SER A 294 4.37 -2.71 11.53
CA SER A 294 5.30 -1.60 11.69
C SER A 294 6.75 -2.08 11.88
N PHE A 295 7.70 -1.26 11.43
CA PHE A 295 9.14 -1.37 11.57
C PHE A 295 9.70 -2.76 11.26
N VAL A 296 9.24 -3.37 10.16
CA VAL A 296 9.70 -4.69 9.70
C VAL A 296 11.11 -4.57 9.13
N LYS A 297 12.06 -5.26 9.76
CA LYS A 297 13.48 -5.19 9.37
C LYS A 297 13.95 -6.34 8.51
N ASP A 298 13.29 -7.49 8.59
CA ASP A 298 13.66 -8.69 7.87
C ASP A 298 12.43 -9.58 7.57
N ALA A 299 12.63 -10.57 6.72
CA ALA A 299 11.61 -11.53 6.34
C ALA A 299 11.22 -12.48 7.49
N LYS A 300 12.09 -12.67 8.50
CA LYS A 300 11.86 -13.63 9.59
C LYS A 300 10.63 -13.21 10.41
N VAL A 301 10.50 -11.91 10.71
CA VAL A 301 9.33 -11.36 11.41
C VAL A 301 8.03 -11.67 10.66
N VAL A 302 8.05 -11.55 9.34
CA VAL A 302 6.88 -11.82 8.50
C VAL A 302 6.49 -13.29 8.53
N HIS A 303 7.49 -14.18 8.48
CA HIS A 303 7.27 -15.63 8.59
C HIS A 303 6.73 -16.02 9.96
N GLU A 304 7.28 -15.45 11.05
CA GLU A 304 6.81 -15.68 12.41
C GLU A 304 5.32 -15.33 12.57
N LEU A 305 4.91 -14.17 12.08
CA LEU A 305 3.49 -13.78 12.10
C LEU A 305 2.63 -14.71 11.24
N LYS A 306 3.07 -15.06 10.03
CA LYS A 306 2.32 -15.96 9.14
C LYS A 306 2.16 -17.36 9.72
N ASP A 307 3.19 -17.88 10.37
CA ASP A 307 3.15 -19.18 11.05
C ASP A 307 2.18 -19.16 12.23
N TYR A 308 2.18 -18.07 13.02
CA TYR A 308 1.18 -17.85 14.06
C TYR A 308 -0.25 -17.84 13.50
N LEU A 309 -0.51 -17.03 12.46
CA LEU A 309 -1.84 -16.95 11.83
C LEU A 309 -2.31 -18.31 11.30
N LYS A 310 -1.39 -19.07 10.68
CA LYS A 310 -1.66 -20.43 10.22
C LYS A 310 -2.01 -21.37 11.38
N SER A 311 -1.31 -21.27 12.51
CA SER A 311 -1.60 -22.08 13.71
C SER A 311 -2.99 -21.80 14.30
N CYS A 312 -3.48 -20.56 14.15
CA CYS A 312 -4.82 -20.15 14.55
C CYS A 312 -5.90 -20.43 13.48
N ASN A 313 -5.53 -20.99 12.32
CA ASN A 313 -6.40 -21.09 11.14
C ASN A 313 -7.02 -19.73 10.74
N ALA A 314 -6.24 -18.66 10.91
CA ALA A 314 -6.62 -17.29 10.62
C ALA A 314 -6.14 -16.92 9.21
N ASP A 315 -7.09 -16.68 8.31
CA ASP A 315 -6.82 -16.26 6.94
C ASP A 315 -6.81 -14.72 6.85
N ILE A 316 -5.72 -14.12 7.34
CA ILE A 316 -5.50 -12.66 7.43
C ILE A 316 -4.19 -12.33 6.69
N HIS A 317 -4.21 -11.30 5.83
CA HIS A 317 -3.04 -10.92 5.05
C HIS A 317 -2.12 -9.97 5.82
N VAL A 318 -0.81 -10.11 5.60
CA VAL A 318 0.23 -9.28 6.22
C VAL A 318 0.77 -8.26 5.21
N ILE A 319 0.46 -6.98 5.45
CA ILE A 319 1.01 -5.83 4.73
C ILE A 319 2.17 -5.27 5.56
N VAL A 320 3.38 -5.33 5.03
CA VAL A 320 4.57 -4.82 5.75
C VAL A 320 4.75 -3.33 5.49
N LYS A 321 4.97 -2.54 6.53
CA LYS A 321 5.31 -1.12 6.40
C LYS A 321 6.81 -1.00 6.14
N ILE A 322 7.16 -0.43 4.99
CA ILE A 322 8.53 -0.11 4.61
C ILE A 322 8.81 1.30 5.11
N GLU A 323 9.49 1.37 6.25
CA GLU A 323 9.65 2.62 7.02
C GLU A 323 11.00 2.78 7.71
N SER A 324 11.92 1.85 7.48
CA SER A 324 13.23 1.88 8.14
C SER A 324 14.37 1.65 7.16
N ALA A 325 15.57 2.09 7.55
CA ALA A 325 16.79 1.87 6.77
C ALA A 325 17.06 0.37 6.56
N ASP A 326 16.77 -0.47 7.56
CA ASP A 326 16.89 -1.92 7.45
C ASP A 326 15.86 -2.53 6.50
N SER A 327 14.64 -1.99 6.48
CA SER A 327 13.61 -2.41 5.53
C SER A 327 14.07 -2.24 4.08
N ILE A 328 14.79 -1.16 3.77
CA ILE A 328 15.33 -0.90 2.42
C ILE A 328 16.44 -1.89 2.06
N ARG A 329 17.38 -2.17 2.98
CA ARG A 329 18.45 -3.15 2.75
C ARG A 329 17.91 -4.55 2.46
N ASN A 330 16.80 -4.91 3.12
CA ASN A 330 16.18 -6.22 3.02
C ASN A 330 14.91 -6.24 2.14
N LEU A 331 14.68 -5.19 1.34
CA LEU A 331 13.41 -4.89 0.67
C LEU A 331 12.82 -6.10 -0.08
N HIS A 332 13.62 -6.71 -0.97
CA HIS A 332 13.17 -7.86 -1.77
C HIS A 332 12.75 -9.05 -0.91
N SER A 333 13.52 -9.37 0.14
CA SER A 333 13.22 -10.51 1.01
C SER A 333 11.94 -10.29 1.83
N ILE A 334 11.75 -9.06 2.34
CA ILE A 334 10.59 -8.65 3.12
C ILE A 334 9.33 -8.69 2.24
N ILE A 335 9.38 -8.06 1.06
CA ILE A 335 8.24 -8.07 0.13
C ILE A 335 7.95 -9.50 -0.29
N SER A 336 8.95 -10.33 -0.60
CA SER A 336 8.74 -11.73 -0.97
C SER A 336 8.03 -12.55 0.12
N ALA A 337 8.31 -12.29 1.40
CA ALA A 337 7.65 -12.96 2.52
C ALA A 337 6.22 -12.44 2.81
N SER A 338 5.90 -11.20 2.45
CA SER A 338 4.62 -10.54 2.80
C SER A 338 3.47 -10.86 1.84
N ASP A 339 2.27 -10.35 2.11
CA ASP A 339 1.12 -10.39 1.19
C ASP A 339 0.92 -9.06 0.45
N GLY A 340 1.74 -8.06 0.74
CA GLY A 340 1.69 -6.70 0.23
C GLY A 340 2.63 -5.79 1.03
N ALA A 341 2.77 -4.54 0.62
CA ALA A 341 3.56 -3.56 1.35
C ALA A 341 2.89 -2.19 1.44
N MET A 342 3.34 -1.38 2.38
CA MET A 342 2.94 0.01 2.57
C MET A 342 4.20 0.88 2.57
N VAL A 343 4.26 1.86 1.67
CA VAL A 343 5.28 2.92 1.69
C VAL A 343 4.88 3.92 2.77
N ALA A 344 5.42 3.78 3.98
CA ALA A 344 5.11 4.63 5.12
C ALA A 344 6.10 5.81 5.17
N ARG A 345 5.79 6.83 4.35
CA ARG A 345 6.71 7.94 4.02
C ARG A 345 7.10 8.82 5.20
N GLY A 346 6.23 8.96 6.20
CA GLY A 346 6.49 9.74 7.40
C GLY A 346 7.69 9.19 8.18
N ASP A 347 7.62 7.93 8.57
CA ASP A 347 8.71 7.25 9.29
C ASP A 347 9.92 6.99 8.37
N LEU A 348 9.69 6.64 7.10
CA LEU A 348 10.78 6.45 6.13
C LEU A 348 11.61 7.74 5.93
N GLY A 349 10.95 8.90 5.82
CA GLY A 349 11.61 10.20 5.71
C GLY A 349 12.19 10.72 7.02
N ALA A 350 11.84 10.12 8.15
CA ALA A 350 12.55 10.33 9.40
C ALA A 350 13.86 9.52 9.41
N GLU A 351 13.84 8.26 9.00
CA GLU A 351 15.05 7.42 9.02
C GLU A 351 16.05 7.72 7.89
N LEU A 352 15.58 8.16 6.72
CA LEU A 352 16.40 8.38 5.53
C LEU A 352 16.37 9.85 5.09
N PRO A 353 17.33 10.31 4.26
CA PRO A 353 17.27 11.63 3.65
C PRO A 353 15.95 11.81 2.89
N ILE A 354 15.28 12.96 3.10
CA ILE A 354 13.93 13.21 2.60
C ILE A 354 13.86 13.22 1.07
N GLU A 355 14.96 13.59 0.41
CA GLU A 355 15.12 13.60 -1.04
C GLU A 355 15.18 12.19 -1.67
N GLU A 356 15.52 11.16 -0.88
CA GLU A 356 15.55 9.76 -1.33
C GLU A 356 14.16 9.11 -1.28
N VAL A 357 13.26 9.59 -0.43
CA VAL A 357 11.94 8.99 -0.20
C VAL A 357 11.10 8.85 -1.48
N PRO A 358 11.02 9.84 -2.38
CA PRO A 358 10.29 9.68 -3.63
C PRO A 358 10.89 8.60 -4.55
N LEU A 359 12.22 8.46 -4.58
CA LEU A 359 12.89 7.44 -5.39
C LEU A 359 12.63 6.03 -4.83
N LEU A 360 12.71 5.89 -3.51
CA LEU A 360 12.41 4.65 -2.80
C LEU A 360 10.93 4.27 -2.93
N GLN A 361 10.01 5.23 -2.95
CA GLN A 361 8.59 4.95 -3.21
C GLN A 361 8.41 4.25 -4.56
N GLU A 362 9.03 4.79 -5.62
CA GLU A 362 8.97 4.18 -6.95
C GLU A 362 9.58 2.76 -6.95
N GLU A 363 10.74 2.58 -6.31
CA GLU A 363 11.39 1.27 -6.17
C GLU A 363 10.49 0.25 -5.43
N ILE A 364 9.89 0.64 -4.30
CA ILE A 364 9.01 -0.23 -3.50
C ILE A 364 7.77 -0.61 -4.30
N ILE A 365 7.14 0.35 -5.00
CA ILE A 365 5.98 0.09 -5.85
C ILE A 365 6.36 -0.89 -6.96
N ASN A 366 7.46 -0.66 -7.66
CA ASN A 366 7.92 -1.53 -8.74
C ASN A 366 8.25 -2.95 -8.25
N SER A 367 8.90 -3.07 -7.10
CA SER A 367 9.19 -4.36 -6.46
C SER A 367 7.90 -5.12 -6.12
N CYS A 368 6.94 -4.48 -5.45
CA CYS A 368 5.64 -5.08 -5.14
C CYS A 368 4.91 -5.54 -6.39
N ARG A 369 4.88 -4.69 -7.42
CA ARG A 369 4.28 -5.01 -8.71
C ARG A 369 4.97 -6.22 -9.34
N SER A 370 6.30 -6.24 -9.43
CA SER A 370 7.02 -7.39 -10.02
C SER A 370 6.72 -8.73 -9.33
N MET A 371 6.30 -8.69 -8.06
CA MET A 371 5.92 -9.86 -7.26
C MET A 371 4.39 -10.07 -7.14
N GLU A 372 3.60 -9.34 -7.93
CA GLU A 372 2.12 -9.41 -7.95
C GLU A 372 1.47 -9.09 -6.59
N LYS A 373 2.12 -8.24 -5.78
CA LYS A 373 1.67 -7.86 -4.44
C LYS A 373 1.07 -6.46 -4.42
N PRO A 374 -0.06 -6.24 -3.71
CA PRO A 374 -0.64 -4.92 -3.57
C PRO A 374 0.29 -4.00 -2.78
N VAL A 375 0.36 -2.74 -3.20
CA VAL A 375 1.14 -1.70 -2.53
C VAL A 375 0.29 -0.48 -2.18
N ILE A 376 0.49 0.04 -0.97
CA ILE A 376 -0.21 1.20 -0.43
C ILE A 376 0.79 2.35 -0.30
N VAL A 377 0.47 3.53 -0.84
CA VAL A 377 1.23 4.76 -0.56
C VAL A 377 0.55 5.50 0.58
N ALA A 378 1.31 5.77 1.64
CA ALA A 378 0.79 6.23 2.91
C ALA A 378 1.48 7.50 3.43
N THR A 379 0.77 8.18 4.35
CA THR A 379 1.14 9.40 5.10
C THR A 379 1.31 10.65 4.25
N ASN A 380 0.94 11.83 4.77
CA ASN A 380 1.12 13.14 4.16
C ASN A 380 0.58 13.34 2.73
N MET A 381 -0.47 12.60 2.35
CA MET A 381 -1.09 12.74 1.01
C MET A 381 -1.97 13.99 0.93
N LEU A 382 -2.66 14.36 2.03
CA LEU A 382 -3.52 15.55 2.13
C LEU A 382 -3.37 16.23 3.51
N GLU A 383 -2.15 16.27 4.07
CA GLU A 383 -1.88 16.72 5.45
C GLU A 383 -2.48 18.09 5.78
N SER A 384 -2.41 19.05 4.85
CA SER A 384 -3.00 20.38 5.02
C SER A 384 -4.51 20.32 5.29
N MET A 385 -5.19 19.28 4.80
CA MET A 385 -6.63 19.09 4.96
C MET A 385 -7.06 18.64 6.36
N VAL A 386 -6.11 18.33 7.25
CA VAL A 386 -6.38 18.20 8.69
C VAL A 386 -7.00 19.51 9.21
N ASN A 387 -6.46 20.65 8.77
CA ASN A 387 -6.84 21.98 9.26
C ASN A 387 -7.55 22.85 8.22
N HIS A 388 -7.38 22.57 6.94
CA HIS A 388 -7.89 23.40 5.84
C HIS A 388 -8.90 22.64 4.95
N PRO A 389 -9.92 23.30 4.40
CA PRO A 389 -10.95 22.62 3.61
C PRO A 389 -10.49 22.21 2.19
N THR A 390 -9.32 22.66 1.76
CA THR A 390 -8.79 22.49 0.40
C THR A 390 -7.32 22.10 0.47
N PRO A 391 -6.85 21.18 -0.39
CA PRO A 391 -5.45 20.80 -0.43
C PRO A 391 -4.59 21.82 -1.18
N THR A 392 -3.29 21.70 -0.98
CA THR A 392 -2.27 22.35 -1.79
C THR A 392 -2.15 21.71 -3.17
N ARG A 393 -1.48 22.39 -4.10
CA ARG A 393 -1.18 21.83 -5.43
C ARG A 393 -0.14 20.72 -5.37
N ALA A 394 0.79 20.78 -4.41
CA ALA A 394 1.78 19.75 -4.17
C ALA A 394 1.12 18.42 -3.77
N GLU A 395 0.17 18.46 -2.82
CA GLU A 395 -0.58 17.27 -2.39
C GLU A 395 -1.42 16.64 -3.51
N VAL A 396 -2.06 17.45 -4.36
CA VAL A 396 -2.79 16.93 -5.53
C VAL A 396 -1.83 16.28 -6.53
N SER A 397 -0.65 16.88 -6.74
CA SER A 397 0.39 16.31 -7.60
C SER A 397 0.93 15.00 -7.03
N ASP A 398 1.11 14.92 -5.70
CA ASP A 398 1.58 13.72 -5.00
C ASP A 398 0.63 12.53 -5.16
N ILE A 399 -0.68 12.75 -4.96
CA ILE A 399 -1.71 11.74 -5.26
C ILE A 399 -1.64 11.30 -6.72
N THR A 400 -1.51 12.27 -7.64
CA THR A 400 -1.44 11.99 -9.07
C THR A 400 -0.25 11.09 -9.40
N ARG A 401 0.90 11.31 -8.76
CA ARG A 401 2.12 10.53 -8.96
C ARG A 401 2.00 9.12 -8.41
N ALA A 402 1.53 8.96 -7.17
CA ALA A 402 1.29 7.64 -6.58
C ALA A 402 0.34 6.76 -7.43
N VAL A 403 -0.71 7.37 -7.99
CA VAL A 403 -1.64 6.68 -8.91
C VAL A 403 -0.98 6.34 -10.26
N GLN A 404 -0.09 7.19 -10.77
CA GLN A 404 0.64 6.96 -12.02
C GLN A 404 1.74 5.91 -11.92
N GLU A 405 2.43 5.83 -10.78
CA GLU A 405 3.36 4.74 -10.44
C GLU A 405 2.60 3.41 -10.26
N GLY A 406 1.30 3.51 -9.99
CA GLY A 406 0.36 2.40 -9.97
C GLY A 406 0.31 1.73 -8.60
N ALA A 407 0.25 2.55 -7.55
CA ALA A 407 -0.19 2.11 -6.24
C ALA A 407 -1.58 1.44 -6.32
N ASP A 408 -1.77 0.35 -5.57
CA ASP A 408 -3.09 -0.28 -5.47
C ASP A 408 -4.02 0.55 -4.60
N ALA A 409 -3.47 1.19 -3.57
CA ALA A 409 -4.21 2.07 -2.69
C ALA A 409 -3.39 3.29 -2.26
N ILE A 410 -4.13 4.33 -1.89
CA ILE A 410 -3.62 5.57 -1.29
C ILE A 410 -4.32 5.79 0.05
N MET A 411 -3.60 6.30 1.04
CA MET A 411 -4.05 6.31 2.43
C MET A 411 -4.18 7.71 3.04
N LEU A 412 -5.26 7.91 3.80
CA LEU A 412 -5.48 9.04 4.70
C LEU A 412 -5.23 8.62 6.14
N SER A 413 -4.43 9.43 6.84
CA SER A 413 -3.97 9.23 8.21
C SER A 413 -4.68 10.21 9.15
N GLY A 414 -4.02 11.32 9.53
CA GLY A 414 -4.59 12.34 10.40
C GLY A 414 -5.83 13.01 9.79
N GLU A 415 -5.89 13.10 8.46
CA GLU A 415 -6.95 13.76 7.69
C GLU A 415 -8.34 13.17 8.00
N THR A 416 -8.42 11.84 8.13
CA THR A 416 -9.67 11.14 8.47
C THR A 416 -9.76 10.76 9.93
N ALA A 417 -8.64 10.59 10.64
CA ALA A 417 -8.67 10.21 12.04
C ALA A 417 -9.14 11.35 12.95
N HIS A 418 -8.52 12.53 12.85
CA HIS A 418 -8.79 13.68 13.72
C HIS A 418 -8.89 15.02 12.96
N GLY A 419 -8.89 14.99 11.63
CA GLY A 419 -9.01 16.19 10.80
C GLY A 419 -10.39 16.85 10.91
N LYS A 420 -10.45 18.15 10.57
CA LYS A 420 -11.68 18.95 10.52
C LYS A 420 -12.53 18.66 9.29
N TYR A 421 -11.93 18.11 8.23
CA TYR A 421 -12.58 17.91 6.93
C TYR A 421 -12.47 16.47 6.37
N PRO A 422 -12.74 15.42 7.17
CA PRO A 422 -12.48 14.03 6.80
C PRO A 422 -13.21 13.61 5.52
N LEU A 423 -14.49 13.98 5.39
CA LEU A 423 -15.29 13.66 4.21
C LEU A 423 -14.80 14.37 2.94
N LYS A 424 -14.30 15.62 3.07
CA LYS A 424 -13.74 16.34 1.92
C LYS A 424 -12.41 15.73 1.48
N ALA A 425 -11.57 15.31 2.41
CA ALA A 425 -10.30 14.64 2.10
C ALA A 425 -10.53 13.36 1.27
N VAL A 426 -11.48 12.51 1.67
CA VAL A 426 -11.85 11.31 0.89
C VAL A 426 -12.36 11.67 -0.51
N LYS A 427 -13.21 12.70 -0.62
CA LYS A 427 -13.73 13.16 -1.93
C LYS A 427 -12.64 13.71 -2.84
N VAL A 428 -11.67 14.44 -2.30
CA VAL A 428 -10.50 14.92 -3.05
C VAL A 428 -9.70 13.72 -3.55
N MET A 429 -9.35 12.80 -2.65
CA MET A 429 -8.61 11.59 -2.98
C MET A 429 -9.31 10.77 -4.08
N HIS A 430 -10.64 10.61 -3.98
CA HIS A 430 -11.46 9.95 -4.99
C HIS A 430 -11.40 10.68 -6.34
N THR A 431 -11.60 12.00 -6.33
CA THR A 431 -11.68 12.83 -7.55
C THR A 431 -10.35 12.84 -8.29
N VAL A 432 -9.24 13.02 -7.57
CA VAL A 432 -7.90 13.06 -8.17
C VAL A 432 -7.54 11.70 -8.76
N ALA A 433 -7.73 10.61 -8.02
CA ALA A 433 -7.46 9.26 -8.52
C ALA A 433 -8.29 8.93 -9.78
N LEU A 434 -9.61 9.20 -9.73
CA LEU A 434 -10.50 8.97 -10.86
C LEU A 434 -10.08 9.78 -12.11
N ARG A 435 -9.73 11.05 -11.93
CA ARG A 435 -9.28 11.91 -13.03
C ARG A 435 -7.97 11.41 -13.62
N THR A 436 -7.01 11.04 -12.80
CA THR A 436 -5.70 10.52 -13.22
C THR A 436 -5.83 9.19 -13.98
N GLU A 437 -6.70 8.28 -13.53
CA GLU A 437 -6.95 7.00 -14.21
C GLU A 437 -7.63 7.19 -15.58
N SER A 438 -8.50 8.20 -15.70
CA SER A 438 -9.20 8.50 -16.95
C SER A 438 -8.23 8.99 -18.05
N THR A 439 -7.17 9.73 -17.69
CA THR A 439 -6.18 10.22 -18.65
C THR A 439 -5.19 9.13 -19.06
N GLN A 440 -4.83 8.22 -18.16
CA GLN A 440 -3.98 7.07 -18.49
C GLN A 440 -4.65 6.12 -19.50
N SER A 441 -5.98 6.00 -19.45
CA SER A 441 -6.73 5.13 -20.36
C SER A 441 -6.77 5.69 -21.80
N THR A 442 -6.55 7.00 -21.97
CA THR A 442 -6.50 7.68 -23.28
C THR A 442 -5.11 7.72 -23.92
N SER A 443 -4.05 7.55 -23.13
CA SER A 443 -2.71 7.34 -23.66
C SER A 443 -2.56 5.87 -24.04
N ASN A 444 -2.39 5.56 -25.32
CA ASN A 444 -2.08 4.23 -25.88
C ASN A 444 -0.73 3.65 -25.39
N VAL A 445 -0.36 3.88 -24.14
CA VAL A 445 0.81 3.28 -23.51
C VAL A 445 0.35 1.92 -23.03
N HIS A 446 0.51 0.93 -23.90
CA HIS A 446 0.58 -0.46 -23.47
C HIS A 446 1.49 -0.52 -22.23
N PRO A 447 1.02 -1.04 -21.08
CA PRO A 447 1.93 -1.33 -19.99
C PRO A 447 3.04 -2.18 -20.58
N ILE A 448 4.28 -1.74 -20.39
CA ILE A 448 5.49 -2.46 -20.77
C ILE A 448 5.22 -3.94 -20.48
N LEU A 449 5.08 -4.72 -21.55
CA LEU A 449 5.12 -6.17 -21.48
C LEU A 449 6.31 -6.48 -20.59
N THR A 450 6.07 -6.99 -19.39
CA THR A 450 7.16 -7.54 -18.60
C THR A 450 7.84 -8.55 -19.52
N PRO A 451 9.16 -8.44 -19.80
CA PRO A 451 9.89 -9.48 -20.50
C PRO A 451 10.12 -10.70 -19.58
N ALA A 452 9.12 -11.06 -18.77
CA ALA A 452 9.13 -12.21 -17.88
C ALA A 452 8.59 -13.48 -18.57
N VAL A 453 8.16 -13.39 -19.84
CA VAL A 453 7.78 -14.56 -20.65
C VAL A 453 8.91 -14.99 -21.61
N GLN A 454 10.11 -14.41 -21.50
CA GLN A 454 11.32 -15.07 -22.00
C GLN A 454 11.82 -16.00 -20.90
N SER A 455 11.14 -17.13 -20.76
CA SER A 455 11.63 -18.26 -20.00
C SER A 455 13.04 -18.58 -20.48
N ALA A 456 13.98 -18.63 -19.54
CA ALA A 456 15.19 -19.42 -19.72
C ALA A 456 14.75 -20.80 -20.24
N ALA A 457 15.30 -21.21 -21.37
CA ALA A 457 15.02 -22.52 -21.94
C ALA A 457 15.38 -23.60 -20.90
N GLY A 458 14.39 -24.17 -20.20
CA GLY A 458 14.61 -25.26 -19.26
C GLY A 458 13.69 -25.37 -18.03
N GLU A 459 12.88 -24.38 -17.67
CA GLU A 459 11.97 -24.50 -16.52
C GLU A 459 10.62 -25.13 -16.91
N GLU A 460 10.15 -26.12 -16.13
CA GLU A 460 8.86 -26.78 -16.33
C GLU A 460 7.69 -25.77 -16.31
N PHE A 461 6.77 -25.92 -17.26
CA PHE A 461 5.62 -25.02 -17.44
C PHE A 461 4.60 -25.18 -16.30
N SER A 462 4.79 -24.46 -15.19
CA SER A 462 3.88 -24.50 -14.03
C SER A 462 2.46 -23.96 -14.34
N GLN A 463 1.43 -24.54 -13.71
CA GLN A 463 0.04 -24.09 -13.79
C GLN A 463 -0.17 -22.63 -13.30
N SER A 464 0.74 -22.13 -12.45
CA SER A 464 0.77 -20.71 -12.05
C SER A 464 1.11 -19.79 -13.23
N HIS A 465 2.11 -20.15 -14.05
CA HIS A 465 2.49 -19.40 -15.24
C HIS A 465 1.36 -19.32 -16.26
N MET A 466 0.63 -20.42 -16.45
CA MET A 466 -0.53 -20.42 -17.34
C MET A 466 -1.62 -19.45 -16.86
N SER A 467 -1.92 -19.44 -15.56
CA SER A 467 -2.92 -18.51 -15.01
C SER A 467 -2.51 -17.04 -15.18
N ALA A 468 -1.24 -16.72 -14.97
CA ALA A 468 -0.71 -15.37 -15.21
C ALA A 468 -0.81 -14.95 -16.68
N MET A 469 -0.50 -15.85 -17.61
CA MET A 469 -0.65 -15.63 -19.04
C MET A 469 -2.11 -15.36 -19.43
N PHE A 470 -3.06 -16.17 -18.93
CA PHE A 470 -4.49 -15.95 -19.17
C PHE A 470 -4.98 -14.63 -18.60
N ALA A 471 -4.52 -14.23 -17.42
CA ALA A 471 -4.86 -12.93 -16.84
C ALA A 471 -4.35 -11.77 -17.72
N SER A 472 -3.11 -11.86 -18.20
CA SER A 472 -2.50 -10.85 -19.08
C SER A 472 -3.30 -10.70 -20.39
N HIS A 473 -3.54 -11.82 -21.08
CA HIS A 473 -4.28 -11.81 -22.35
C HIS A 473 -5.74 -11.37 -22.16
N THR A 474 -6.36 -11.73 -21.04
CA THR A 474 -7.71 -11.26 -20.67
C THR A 474 -7.71 -9.75 -20.51
N ALA A 475 -6.74 -9.17 -19.79
CA ALA A 475 -6.63 -7.73 -19.61
C ALA A 475 -6.41 -7.02 -20.95
N THR A 476 -5.50 -7.53 -21.79
CA THR A 476 -5.28 -6.99 -23.14
C THR A 476 -6.56 -7.02 -23.97
N MET A 477 -7.23 -8.17 -24.04
CA MET A 477 -8.45 -8.33 -24.82
C MET A 477 -9.57 -7.43 -24.31
N ALA A 478 -9.79 -7.38 -23.00
CA ALA A 478 -10.79 -6.51 -22.37
C ALA A 478 -10.53 -5.03 -22.67
N ASN A 479 -9.26 -4.61 -22.68
CA ASN A 479 -8.87 -3.24 -23.02
C ASN A 479 -9.10 -2.94 -24.50
N THR A 480 -8.78 -3.87 -25.40
CA THR A 480 -8.97 -3.70 -26.84
C THR A 480 -10.44 -3.64 -27.23
N ILE A 481 -11.28 -4.48 -26.63
CA ILE A 481 -12.73 -4.52 -26.92
C ILE A 481 -13.49 -3.44 -26.12
N GLY A 482 -12.96 -2.99 -24.99
CA GLY A 482 -13.61 -2.03 -24.11
C GLY A 482 -14.66 -2.67 -23.19
N THR A 483 -14.47 -3.93 -22.79
CA THR A 483 -15.43 -4.66 -21.94
C THR A 483 -14.95 -4.75 -20.49
N PRO A 484 -15.85 -4.69 -19.50
CA PRO A 484 -15.52 -5.10 -18.14
C PRO A 484 -15.19 -6.60 -18.06
N ILE A 485 -14.39 -6.95 -17.05
CA ILE A 485 -13.94 -8.32 -16.84
C ILE A 485 -14.77 -8.96 -15.74
N ILE A 486 -15.17 -10.21 -15.95
CA ILE A 486 -15.86 -11.04 -14.97
C ILE A 486 -14.98 -12.22 -14.61
N VAL A 487 -14.84 -12.46 -13.32
CA VAL A 487 -14.12 -13.60 -12.78
C VAL A 487 -14.89 -14.20 -11.62
N PHE A 488 -15.05 -15.52 -11.61
CA PHE A 488 -15.54 -16.28 -10.48
C PHE A 488 -14.35 -16.86 -9.73
N THR A 489 -14.27 -16.65 -8.41
CA THR A 489 -13.09 -16.98 -7.63
C THR A 489 -13.45 -17.41 -6.21
N GLN A 490 -12.76 -18.43 -5.70
CA GLN A 490 -12.86 -18.87 -4.30
C GLN A 490 -11.68 -18.38 -3.46
N THR A 491 -10.48 -18.40 -4.04
CA THR A 491 -9.20 -18.03 -3.39
C THR A 491 -8.73 -16.61 -3.75
N GLY A 492 -9.45 -15.92 -4.62
CA GLY A 492 -9.08 -14.59 -5.13
C GLY A 492 -7.97 -14.60 -6.18
N SER A 493 -7.25 -15.72 -6.40
CA SER A 493 -6.02 -15.78 -7.18
C SER A 493 -6.12 -15.12 -8.56
N MET A 494 -7.13 -15.48 -9.37
CA MET A 494 -7.30 -14.88 -10.71
C MET A 494 -7.69 -13.39 -10.64
N ALA A 495 -8.49 -12.97 -9.67
CA ALA A 495 -8.83 -11.56 -9.48
C ALA A 495 -7.59 -10.72 -9.13
N LYS A 496 -6.68 -11.26 -8.31
CA LYS A 496 -5.39 -10.62 -7.98
C LYS A 496 -4.50 -10.48 -9.23
N LEU A 497 -4.36 -11.56 -10.02
CA LEU A 497 -3.60 -11.54 -11.28
C LEU A 497 -4.17 -10.51 -12.27
N LEU A 498 -5.49 -10.48 -12.46
CA LEU A 498 -6.14 -9.49 -13.32
C LEU A 498 -5.90 -8.06 -12.82
N SER A 499 -6.01 -7.83 -11.51
CA SER A 499 -5.74 -6.52 -10.90
C SER A 499 -4.31 -6.04 -11.16
N HIS A 500 -3.35 -6.98 -11.10
CA HIS A 500 -1.94 -6.72 -11.36
C HIS A 500 -1.67 -6.25 -12.81
N HIS A 501 -2.38 -6.81 -13.80
CA HIS A 501 -2.28 -6.40 -15.21
C HIS A 501 -2.97 -5.06 -15.53
N ARG A 502 -3.55 -4.37 -14.52
CA ARG A 502 -4.14 -3.03 -14.61
C ARG A 502 -5.09 -2.82 -15.83
N PRO A 503 -6.15 -3.63 -16.00
CA PRO A 503 -7.11 -3.43 -17.07
C PRO A 503 -7.76 -2.03 -17.00
N SER A 504 -8.14 -1.51 -18.17
CA SER A 504 -8.81 -0.22 -18.35
C SER A 504 -10.24 -0.25 -17.80
N SER A 505 -10.86 -1.43 -17.71
CA SER A 505 -12.21 -1.64 -17.23
C SER A 505 -12.27 -2.19 -15.79
N THR A 506 -13.48 -2.22 -15.21
CA THR A 506 -13.70 -2.80 -13.87
C THR A 506 -13.61 -4.32 -13.92
N ILE A 507 -13.02 -4.92 -12.89
CA ILE A 507 -13.01 -6.37 -12.67
C ILE A 507 -14.12 -6.72 -11.68
N PHE A 508 -15.21 -7.33 -12.14
CA PHE A 508 -16.24 -7.88 -11.29
C PHE A 508 -15.83 -9.27 -10.80
N ALA A 509 -15.39 -9.34 -9.54
CA ALA A 509 -14.92 -10.57 -8.92
C ALA A 509 -16.02 -11.19 -8.05
N PHE A 510 -16.68 -12.22 -8.58
CA PHE A 510 -17.69 -12.97 -7.84
C PHE A 510 -17.03 -14.03 -6.98
N THR A 511 -17.45 -14.13 -5.72
CA THR A 511 -16.97 -15.12 -4.75
C THR A 511 -18.11 -15.68 -3.92
N ASN A 512 -18.06 -16.97 -3.57
CA ASN A 512 -18.97 -17.61 -2.62
C ASN A 512 -18.46 -17.54 -1.16
N GLU A 513 -17.29 -16.93 -0.96
CA GLU A 513 -16.67 -16.74 0.35
C GLU A 513 -16.74 -15.26 0.74
N GLU A 514 -17.47 -14.94 1.82
CA GLU A 514 -17.59 -13.56 2.31
C GLU A 514 -16.21 -12.97 2.63
N ARG A 515 -15.35 -13.66 3.39
CA ARG A 515 -14.00 -13.17 3.73
C ARG A 515 -13.15 -12.80 2.49
N MET A 516 -13.35 -13.52 1.38
CA MET A 516 -12.66 -13.18 0.14
C MET A 516 -13.17 -11.87 -0.46
N LYS A 517 -14.48 -11.60 -0.34
CA LYS A 517 -15.09 -10.34 -0.79
C LYS A 517 -14.45 -9.15 -0.06
N GLN A 518 -14.30 -9.21 1.26
CA GLN A 518 -13.66 -8.11 2.00
C GLN A 518 -12.19 -7.94 1.60
N ARG A 519 -11.39 -9.02 1.56
CA ARG A 519 -9.97 -8.91 1.16
C ARG A 519 -9.80 -8.32 -0.24
N LEU A 520 -10.59 -8.73 -1.22
CA LEU A 520 -10.48 -8.22 -2.59
C LEU A 520 -10.76 -6.69 -2.70
N ALA A 521 -11.28 -6.05 -1.66
CA ALA A 521 -11.52 -4.60 -1.63
C ALA A 521 -10.23 -3.75 -1.76
N LEU A 522 -9.05 -4.28 -1.40
CA LEU A 522 -7.76 -3.59 -1.49
C LEU A 522 -7.13 -3.64 -2.90
N TYR A 523 -7.58 -4.54 -3.77
CA TYR A 523 -6.92 -4.76 -5.07
C TYR A 523 -7.44 -3.79 -6.14
N HIS A 524 -6.52 -3.09 -6.81
CA HIS A 524 -6.83 -2.08 -7.81
C HIS A 524 -7.83 -2.58 -8.89
N GLY A 525 -8.87 -1.80 -9.14
CA GLY A 525 -9.86 -2.08 -10.21
C GLY A 525 -10.81 -3.24 -9.92
N VAL A 526 -10.64 -3.97 -8.80
CA VAL A 526 -11.51 -5.08 -8.41
C VAL A 526 -12.75 -4.55 -7.68
N LEU A 527 -13.93 -4.95 -8.15
CA LEU A 527 -15.19 -4.86 -7.42
C LEU A 527 -15.60 -6.27 -6.99
N PRO A 528 -15.43 -6.62 -5.71
CA PRO A 528 -15.83 -7.94 -5.23
C PRO A 528 -17.32 -8.00 -4.92
N ILE A 529 -17.97 -9.09 -5.35
CA ILE A 529 -19.39 -9.35 -5.16
C ILE A 529 -19.53 -10.75 -4.55
N HIS A 530 -20.23 -10.85 -3.42
CA HIS A 530 -20.56 -12.16 -2.86
C HIS A 530 -21.79 -12.73 -3.57
N MET A 531 -21.68 -13.97 -4.03
CA MET A 531 -22.77 -14.71 -4.67
C MET A 531 -22.55 -16.21 -4.46
N LYS A 532 -23.60 -16.94 -4.08
CA LYS A 532 -23.55 -18.40 -4.04
C LYS A 532 -23.42 -18.97 -5.45
N PHE A 533 -22.49 -19.88 -5.64
CA PHE A 533 -22.33 -20.61 -6.89
C PHE A 533 -23.26 -21.83 -6.90
N SER A 534 -23.77 -22.19 -8.07
CA SER A 534 -24.47 -23.47 -8.29
C SER A 534 -23.51 -24.45 -8.93
N ASN A 535 -23.94 -25.70 -9.07
CA ASN A 535 -23.15 -26.72 -9.77
C ASN A 535 -23.12 -26.51 -11.29
N ASP A 536 -23.94 -25.58 -11.81
CA ASP A 536 -23.99 -25.19 -13.20
C ASP A 536 -23.32 -23.81 -13.40
N ALA A 537 -22.29 -23.79 -14.26
CA ALA A 537 -21.55 -22.58 -14.58
C ALA A 537 -22.43 -21.55 -15.33
N GLU A 538 -23.33 -21.99 -16.20
CA GLU A 538 -24.21 -21.11 -16.99
C GLU A 538 -25.32 -20.50 -16.12
N GLU A 539 -25.86 -21.26 -15.18
CA GLU A 539 -26.80 -20.73 -14.18
C GLU A 539 -26.11 -19.69 -13.29
N THR A 540 -24.87 -19.97 -12.85
CA THR A 540 -24.10 -19.01 -12.06
C THR A 540 -23.77 -17.74 -12.85
N PHE A 541 -23.38 -17.87 -14.12
CA PHE A 541 -23.16 -16.73 -15.01
C PHE A 541 -24.42 -15.90 -15.21
N SER A 542 -25.57 -16.54 -15.46
CA SER A 542 -26.85 -15.85 -15.65
C SER A 542 -27.26 -15.06 -14.41
N ARG A 543 -27.07 -15.61 -13.20
CA ARG A 543 -27.31 -14.90 -11.94
C ARG A 543 -26.36 -13.72 -11.74
N ALA A 544 -25.10 -13.86 -12.13
CA ALA A 544 -24.13 -12.77 -12.10
C ALA A 544 -24.56 -11.62 -13.04
N MET A 545 -25.02 -11.93 -14.26
CA MET A 545 -25.49 -10.92 -15.22
C MET A 545 -26.68 -10.16 -14.64
N LYS A 546 -27.67 -10.89 -14.13
CA LYS A 546 -28.83 -10.30 -13.47
C LYS A 546 -28.42 -9.39 -12.30
N CYS A 547 -27.50 -9.85 -11.45
CA CYS A 547 -26.99 -9.03 -10.33
C CYS A 547 -26.34 -7.72 -10.81
N LEU A 548 -25.59 -7.74 -11.92
CA LEU A 548 -24.95 -6.55 -12.46
C LEU A 548 -25.94 -5.61 -13.17
N LEU A 549 -26.97 -6.15 -13.83
CA LEU A 549 -28.06 -5.39 -14.42
C LEU A 549 -28.91 -4.71 -13.34
N ASP A 550 -29.33 -5.45 -12.31
CA ASP A 550 -30.11 -4.93 -11.17
C ASP A 550 -29.33 -3.85 -10.41
N GLY A 551 -28.01 -4.04 -10.29
CA GLY A 551 -27.09 -3.07 -9.68
C GLY A 551 -26.71 -1.89 -10.58
N GLN A 552 -27.25 -1.82 -11.81
CA GLN A 552 -26.95 -0.80 -12.82
C GLN A 552 -25.45 -0.69 -13.16
N TYR A 553 -24.70 -1.77 -12.98
CA TYR A 553 -23.29 -1.86 -13.35
C TYR A 553 -23.08 -2.15 -14.83
N LEU A 554 -24.03 -2.85 -15.44
CA LEU A 554 -24.06 -3.19 -16.87
C LEU A 554 -25.42 -2.84 -17.45
N LYS A 555 -25.49 -2.74 -18.78
CA LYS A 555 -26.72 -2.59 -19.56
C LYS A 555 -26.90 -3.78 -20.50
N LYS A 556 -28.16 -4.10 -20.82
CA LYS A 556 -28.49 -5.12 -21.82
C LYS A 556 -27.85 -4.77 -23.17
N GLY A 557 -27.26 -5.75 -23.83
CA GLY A 557 -26.55 -5.58 -25.11
C GLY A 557 -25.10 -5.10 -24.98
N GLU A 558 -24.61 -4.82 -23.77
CA GLU A 558 -23.17 -4.66 -23.53
C GLU A 558 -22.46 -6.02 -23.62
N TYR A 559 -21.13 -6.00 -23.78
CA TYR A 559 -20.30 -7.21 -23.79
C TYR A 559 -19.42 -7.26 -22.54
N VAL A 560 -19.19 -8.47 -22.05
CA VAL A 560 -18.32 -8.76 -20.90
C VAL A 560 -17.24 -9.75 -21.31
N THR A 561 -16.03 -9.57 -20.79
CA THR A 561 -14.97 -10.58 -20.91
C THR A 561 -15.00 -11.48 -19.68
N LEU A 562 -15.35 -12.74 -19.85
CA LEU A 562 -15.33 -13.77 -18.83
C LEU A 562 -14.01 -14.54 -18.90
N VAL A 563 -13.27 -14.61 -17.79
CA VAL A 563 -12.12 -15.51 -17.66
C VAL A 563 -12.41 -16.59 -16.64
N GLN A 564 -12.07 -17.81 -17.01
CA GLN A 564 -12.11 -18.95 -16.11
C GLN A 564 -10.80 -19.72 -16.22
N SER A 565 -9.90 -19.48 -15.28
CA SER A 565 -8.57 -20.08 -15.20
C SER A 565 -8.14 -20.16 -13.72
N GLY A 566 -7.44 -21.22 -13.34
CA GLY A 566 -6.96 -21.41 -11.97
C GLY A 566 -6.59 -22.86 -11.66
N ILE A 567 -5.88 -23.07 -10.55
CA ILE A 567 -5.38 -24.39 -10.12
C ILE A 567 -6.52 -25.33 -9.71
N ARG A 568 -7.49 -24.79 -8.99
CA ARG A 568 -8.71 -25.50 -8.60
C ARG A 568 -9.86 -25.04 -9.46
N SER A 569 -10.48 -25.99 -10.13
CA SER A 569 -11.68 -25.72 -10.88
C SER A 569 -12.90 -25.62 -9.95
N ILE A 570 -13.76 -24.64 -10.21
CA ILE A 570 -15.05 -24.49 -9.54
C ILE A 570 -16.10 -25.46 -10.13
N TRP A 571 -16.09 -25.66 -11.45
CA TRP A 571 -17.11 -26.43 -12.20
C TRP A 571 -16.57 -27.54 -13.11
N ARG A 572 -15.26 -27.78 -13.10
CA ARG A 572 -14.58 -28.67 -14.06
C ARG A 572 -13.97 -29.85 -13.33
N GLN A 573 -14.02 -31.01 -13.97
CA GLN A 573 -13.27 -32.19 -13.56
C GLN A 573 -11.83 -32.19 -14.13
N GLU A 574 -11.60 -31.47 -15.22
CA GLU A 574 -10.30 -31.35 -15.90
C GLU A 574 -9.75 -29.90 -15.88
N SER A 575 -8.42 -29.75 -16.08
CA SER A 575 -7.72 -28.45 -16.12
C SER A 575 -7.93 -27.73 -17.46
N THR A 576 -9.15 -27.27 -17.74
CA THR A 576 -9.39 -26.38 -18.90
C THR A 576 -9.12 -24.93 -18.50
N HIS A 577 -8.77 -24.07 -19.46
CA HIS A 577 -8.57 -22.62 -19.27
C HIS A 577 -9.15 -21.91 -20.49
N HIS A 578 -10.01 -20.91 -20.28
CA HIS A 578 -10.60 -20.18 -21.40
C HIS A 578 -10.94 -18.74 -21.03
N VAL A 579 -10.98 -17.91 -22.06
CA VAL A 579 -11.50 -16.54 -22.01
C VAL A 579 -12.62 -16.46 -23.04
N GLN A 580 -13.75 -15.88 -22.65
CA GLN A 580 -14.94 -15.72 -23.49
C GLN A 580 -15.34 -14.26 -23.51
N VAL A 581 -15.85 -13.79 -24.64
CA VAL A 581 -16.55 -12.51 -24.74
C VAL A 581 -18.02 -12.83 -24.93
N ARG A 582 -18.88 -12.35 -24.03
CA ARG A 582 -20.31 -12.67 -24.02
C ARG A 582 -21.14 -11.41 -23.99
N GLU A 583 -22.24 -11.42 -24.74
CA GLU A 583 -23.25 -10.37 -24.67
C GLU A 583 -24.07 -10.53 -23.38
N VAL A 584 -24.40 -9.40 -22.75
CA VAL A 584 -25.28 -9.33 -21.58
C VAL A 584 -26.72 -9.48 -22.04
N LEU A 585 -27.24 -10.71 -21.89
CA LEU A 585 -28.65 -11.03 -22.09
C LEU A 585 -29.45 -10.68 -20.82
N GLY A 586 -30.69 -10.22 -21.02
CA GLY A 586 -31.58 -9.75 -19.95
C GLY A 586 -32.39 -10.84 -19.28
#